data_AF-A0A1G0CYE7-F1
#
_entry.id   AF-A0A1G0CYE7-F1
#
_cell.length_a   1.000
_cell.length_b   1.000
_cell.length_c   1.000
_cell.angle_alpha   90.00
_cell.angle_beta   90.00
_cell.angle_gamma   90.00
#
_symmetry.space_group_name_H-M   'P 1'
#
loop_
_entity.id
_entity.type
_entity.pdbx_description
1 polymer ?
#
loop_
_entity_poly.entity_id
_entity_poly.type
_entity_poly.pdbx_seq_one_letter_code
_entity_poly.pdbx_strand_id
1 'polypeptide(L)'
;MLIILAVPAMRKMMESDMALHMLLQFPLILLAGWLLARGLPQQTRSGLQKWNHAGIAGLLMASMVLMFWMIPRALDMVLSDSTMEFWKFLTLLLAGAALELSWQVAGMIVRGFFLGNVLPMMMVVGWLYIEAPVRICNAYLTNDQLRAGSGLLALAVAGSVVWLLAFFMSTNQVGNGDT
;
A
#
# COMPACT_ATOMS: atom_id res chain seq x y z
N MET A 1 -20.79 2.37 -7.90
CA MET A 1 -19.98 2.79 -6.74
C MET A 1 -18.78 3.66 -7.11
N LEU A 2 -18.03 3.38 -8.19
CA LEU A 2 -16.88 4.20 -8.63
C LEU A 2 -17.24 5.63 -9.10
N ILE A 3 -18.44 5.83 -9.65
CA ILE A 3 -18.87 7.15 -10.18
C ILE A 3 -19.24 8.13 -9.06
N ILE A 4 -19.58 7.64 -7.86
CA ILE A 4 -19.96 8.49 -6.72
C ILE A 4 -18.73 9.19 -6.12
N LEU A 5 -17.52 8.63 -6.31
CA LEU A 5 -16.27 9.27 -5.88
C LEU A 5 -15.74 10.34 -6.84
N ALA A 6 -16.29 10.44 -8.05
CA ALA A 6 -15.86 11.43 -9.05
C ALA A 6 -16.56 12.79 -8.89
N VAL A 7 -17.39 12.95 -7.85
CA VAL A 7 -18.22 14.15 -7.68
C VAL A 7 -17.39 15.28 -7.04
N PRO A 8 -17.23 16.44 -7.71
CA PRO A 8 -16.45 17.58 -7.23
C PRO A 8 -17.01 18.24 -5.96
N ALA A 9 -18.24 17.91 -5.54
CA ALA A 9 -18.81 18.34 -4.27
C ALA A 9 -18.17 17.64 -3.05
N MET A 10 -17.65 16.41 -3.21
CA MET A 10 -16.88 15.73 -2.16
C MET A 10 -15.47 16.34 -2.01
N ARG A 11 -14.90 16.91 -3.10
CA ARG A 11 -13.60 17.62 -3.09
C ARG A 11 -13.58 18.79 -2.11
N LYS A 12 -14.69 19.53 -1.93
CA LYS A 12 -14.77 20.67 -0.99
C LYS A 12 -14.91 20.29 0.49
N MET A 13 -15.42 19.10 0.81
CA MET A 13 -15.40 18.57 2.19
C MET A 13 -14.08 17.84 2.50
N MET A 14 -13.45 17.25 1.48
CA MET A 14 -12.16 16.56 1.55
C MET A 14 -10.93 17.50 1.48
N GLU A 15 -11.12 18.80 1.23
CA GLU A 15 -10.10 19.85 1.37
C GLU A 15 -9.61 20.03 2.82
N SER A 16 -10.23 19.38 3.81
CA SER A 16 -9.89 19.52 5.23
C SER A 16 -8.94 18.46 5.80
N ASP A 17 -8.58 17.39 5.07
CA ASP A 17 -7.71 16.35 5.64
C ASP A 17 -6.92 15.58 4.56
N MET A 18 -5.69 16.03 4.28
CA MET A 18 -4.69 15.36 3.44
C MET A 18 -4.46 13.90 3.86
N ALA A 19 -4.56 13.63 5.16
CA ALA A 19 -4.35 12.33 5.77
C ALA A 19 -5.42 11.31 5.35
N LEU A 20 -6.69 11.73 5.19
CA LEU A 20 -7.76 10.80 4.80
C LEU A 20 -7.58 10.27 3.38
N HIS A 21 -7.08 11.10 2.46
CA HIS A 21 -6.76 10.69 1.10
C HIS A 21 -5.60 9.70 1.04
N MET A 22 -4.47 10.00 1.67
CA MET A 22 -3.30 9.11 1.61
C MET A 22 -3.48 7.83 2.45
N LEU A 23 -4.11 7.95 3.62
CA LEU A 23 -4.18 6.88 4.61
C LEU A 23 -5.42 5.99 4.47
N LEU A 24 -6.48 6.47 3.80
CA LEU A 24 -7.68 5.67 3.56
C LEU A 24 -7.80 5.27 2.09
N GLN A 25 -7.65 6.21 1.14
CA GLN A 25 -7.91 5.93 -0.28
C GLN A 25 -6.91 4.93 -0.87
N PHE A 26 -5.61 5.11 -0.63
CA PHE A 26 -4.57 4.20 -1.12
C PHE A 26 -4.76 2.76 -0.62
N PRO A 27 -4.90 2.50 0.70
CA PRO A 27 -5.13 1.14 1.17
C PRO A 27 -6.46 0.57 0.71
N LEU A 28 -7.51 1.40 0.55
CA LEU A 28 -8.79 0.91 0.02
C LEU A 28 -8.68 0.43 -1.43
N ILE A 29 -7.93 1.15 -2.27
CA ILE A 29 -7.70 0.76 -3.68
C ILE A 29 -6.84 -0.51 -3.74
N LEU A 30 -5.80 -0.60 -2.91
CA LEU A 30 -4.99 -1.82 -2.79
C LEU A 30 -5.85 -3.01 -2.34
N LEU A 31 -6.72 -2.82 -1.34
CA LEU A 31 -7.66 -3.84 -0.87
C LEU A 31 -8.68 -4.22 -1.94
N ALA A 32 -9.17 -3.27 -2.74
CA ALA A 32 -10.06 -3.54 -3.85
C ALA A 32 -9.36 -4.40 -4.93
N GLY A 33 -8.12 -4.06 -5.29
CA GLY A 33 -7.30 -4.88 -6.18
C GLY A 33 -7.04 -6.29 -5.63
N TRP A 34 -6.77 -6.38 -4.32
CA TRP A 34 -6.58 -7.64 -3.61
C TRP A 34 -7.85 -8.52 -3.63
N LEU A 35 -9.02 -7.94 -3.30
CA LEU A 35 -10.31 -8.64 -3.33
C LEU A 35 -10.71 -9.06 -4.75
N LEU A 36 -10.46 -8.21 -5.74
CA LEU A 36 -10.71 -8.54 -7.15
C LEU A 36 -9.87 -9.74 -7.58
N ALA A 37 -8.59 -9.77 -7.21
CA ALA A 37 -7.73 -10.92 -7.49
C ALA A 37 -8.17 -12.18 -6.74
N ARG A 38 -8.71 -12.01 -5.53
CA ARG A 38 -9.31 -13.10 -4.74
C ARG A 38 -10.59 -13.68 -5.37
N GLY A 39 -11.29 -12.91 -6.19
CA GLY A 39 -12.45 -13.34 -6.97
C GLY A 39 -12.11 -13.91 -8.36
N LEU A 40 -10.84 -13.86 -8.80
CA LEU A 40 -10.46 -14.31 -10.15
C LEU A 40 -10.66 -15.83 -10.33
N PRO A 41 -11.15 -16.25 -11.51
CA PRO A 41 -11.26 -17.67 -11.85
C PRO A 41 -9.90 -18.38 -11.80
N GLN A 42 -9.92 -19.65 -11.39
CA GLN A 42 -8.71 -20.48 -11.25
C GLN A 42 -7.89 -20.58 -12.56
N GLN A 43 -8.54 -20.50 -13.72
CA GLN A 43 -7.90 -20.50 -15.04
C GLN A 43 -7.00 -19.27 -15.23
N THR A 44 -7.51 -18.07 -14.95
CA THR A 44 -6.73 -16.82 -15.04
C THR A 44 -5.58 -16.80 -14.05
N ARG A 45 -5.80 -17.33 -12.83
CA ARG A 45 -4.74 -17.48 -11.83
C ARG A 45 -3.63 -18.40 -12.31
N SER A 46 -3.96 -19.55 -12.89
CA SER A 46 -2.97 -20.50 -13.41
C SER A 46 -2.14 -19.89 -14.55
N GLY A 47 -2.76 -19.06 -15.40
CA GLY A 47 -2.07 -18.32 -16.46
C GLY A 47 -1.05 -17.30 -15.91
N LEU A 48 -1.45 -16.50 -14.91
CA LEU A 48 -0.54 -15.56 -14.27
C LEU A 48 0.54 -16.25 -13.41
N GLN A 49 0.23 -17.39 -12.78
CA GLN A 49 1.22 -18.15 -12.01
C GLN A 49 2.37 -18.70 -12.87
N LYS A 50 2.13 -18.98 -14.16
CA LYS A 50 3.20 -19.33 -15.10
C LYS A 50 4.23 -18.21 -15.25
N TRP A 51 3.79 -16.96 -15.16
CA TRP A 51 4.64 -15.77 -15.22
C TRP A 51 5.19 -15.35 -13.85
N ASN A 52 4.56 -15.80 -12.76
CA ASN A 52 4.88 -15.41 -11.39
C ASN A 52 5.51 -16.56 -10.60
N HIS A 53 6.63 -17.08 -11.09
CA HIS A 53 7.37 -18.14 -10.42
C HIS A 53 7.80 -17.67 -9.01
N ALA A 54 7.43 -18.44 -7.97
CA ALA A 54 7.65 -18.14 -6.54
C ALA A 54 7.00 -16.84 -5.98
N GLY A 55 6.13 -16.16 -6.75
CA GLY A 55 5.51 -14.90 -6.30
C GLY A 55 6.43 -13.67 -6.33
N ILE A 56 7.68 -13.82 -6.79
CA ILE A 56 8.70 -12.76 -6.71
C ILE A 56 8.38 -11.63 -7.70
N ALA A 57 7.98 -11.97 -8.93
CA ALA A 57 7.71 -10.98 -9.97
C ALA A 57 6.55 -10.05 -9.60
N GLY A 58 5.46 -10.59 -9.05
CA GLY A 58 4.32 -9.78 -8.63
C GLY A 58 4.59 -8.93 -7.39
N LEU A 59 5.38 -9.43 -6.43
CA LEU A 59 5.84 -8.63 -5.29
C LEU A 59 6.80 -7.51 -5.72
N LEU A 60 7.68 -7.79 -6.67
CA LEU A 60 8.59 -6.79 -7.21
C LEU A 60 7.82 -5.68 -7.95
N MET A 61 6.86 -6.04 -8.80
CA MET A 61 5.96 -5.09 -9.45
C MET A 61 5.19 -4.24 -8.44
N ALA A 62 4.63 -4.86 -7.39
CA ALA A 62 3.95 -4.14 -6.33
C ALA A 62 4.89 -3.17 -5.60
N SER A 63 6.13 -3.59 -5.28
CA SER A 63 7.12 -2.71 -4.63
C SER A 63 7.52 -1.52 -5.51
N MET A 64 7.69 -1.70 -6.81
CA MET A 64 8.01 -0.62 -7.76
C MET A 64 6.88 0.41 -7.82
N VAL A 65 5.63 -0.06 -7.89
CA VAL A 65 4.45 0.82 -7.89
C VAL A 65 4.34 1.58 -6.56
N LEU A 66 4.53 0.89 -5.43
CA LEU A 66 4.50 1.52 -4.10
C LEU A 66 5.63 2.55 -3.93
N MET A 67 6.86 2.23 -4.34
CA MET A 67 7.99 3.17 -4.31
C MET A 67 7.70 4.42 -5.14
N PHE A 68 7.14 4.27 -6.34
CA PHE A 68 6.80 5.41 -7.19
C PHE A 68 5.74 6.30 -6.53
N TRP A 69 4.69 5.70 -5.97
CA TRP A 69 3.60 6.43 -5.32
C TRP A 69 3.94 7.00 -3.94
N MET A 70 5.01 6.54 -3.30
CA MET A 70 5.54 7.15 -2.08
C MET A 70 6.23 8.51 -2.34
N ILE A 71 6.47 8.90 -3.59
CA ILE A 71 7.07 10.19 -3.92
C ILE A 71 6.00 11.30 -3.77
N PRO A 72 6.15 12.24 -2.80
CA PRO A 72 5.13 13.27 -2.51
C PRO A 72 4.82 14.15 -3.73
N ARG A 73 5.84 14.41 -4.56
CA ARG A 73 5.72 15.16 -5.81
C ARG A 73 4.78 14.51 -6.82
N ALA A 74 4.74 13.18 -6.88
CA ALA A 74 3.82 12.47 -7.78
C ALA A 74 2.36 12.65 -7.33
N LEU A 75 2.14 12.76 -6.01
CA LEU A 75 0.82 13.04 -5.45
C LEU A 75 0.33 14.46 -5.79
N ASP A 76 1.22 15.46 -5.70
CA ASP A 76 0.88 16.85 -6.06
C ASP A 76 0.43 16.96 -7.53
N MET A 77 1.05 16.18 -8.43
CA MET A 77 0.72 16.19 -9.86
C MET A 77 -0.66 15.59 -10.16
N VAL A 78 -1.14 14.65 -9.33
CA VAL A 78 -2.50 14.09 -9.41
C VAL A 78 -3.56 15.12 -9.07
N LEU A 79 -3.24 16.09 -8.22
CA LEU A 79 -4.19 17.15 -7.87
C LEU A 79 -4.45 18.09 -9.05
N SER A 80 -3.44 18.30 -9.88
CA SER A 80 -3.51 19.16 -11.07
C SER A 80 -4.03 18.46 -12.34
N ASP A 81 -3.91 17.13 -12.43
CA ASP A 81 -4.19 16.38 -13.67
C ASP A 81 -5.06 15.13 -13.41
N SER A 82 -6.29 15.15 -13.94
CA SER A 82 -7.22 14.01 -13.87
C SER A 82 -6.73 12.75 -14.59
N THR A 83 -5.87 12.87 -15.60
CA THR A 83 -5.29 11.70 -16.26
C THR A 83 -4.33 10.98 -15.33
N MET A 84 -3.54 11.73 -14.55
CA MET A 84 -2.63 11.16 -13.56
C MET A 84 -3.39 10.51 -12.40
N GLU A 85 -4.57 11.05 -12.06
CA GLU A 85 -5.49 10.42 -11.10
C GLU A 85 -5.91 9.03 -11.58
N PHE A 86 -6.31 8.86 -12.84
CA PHE A 86 -6.68 7.55 -13.39
C PHE A 86 -5.53 6.55 -13.35
N TRP A 87 -4.32 6.97 -13.74
CA TRP A 87 -3.12 6.10 -13.69
C TRP A 87 -2.78 5.66 -12.26
N LYS A 88 -3.00 6.51 -11.25
CA LYS A 88 -2.89 6.14 -9.84
C LYS A 88 -3.80 5.00 -9.47
N PHE A 89 -5.08 5.14 -9.77
CA PHE A 89 -6.08 4.11 -9.47
C PHE A 89 -5.74 2.80 -10.18
N LEU A 90 -5.40 2.86 -11.46
CA LEU A 90 -5.09 1.68 -12.26
C LEU A 90 -3.84 0.95 -11.73
N THR A 91 -2.75 1.67 -11.49
CA THR A 91 -1.48 1.08 -11.04
C THR A 91 -1.59 0.51 -9.62
N LEU A 92 -2.27 1.20 -8.69
CA LEU A 92 -2.50 0.69 -7.33
C LEU A 92 -3.40 -0.54 -7.31
N LEU A 93 -4.44 -0.56 -8.16
CA LEU A 93 -5.35 -1.70 -8.26
C LEU A 93 -4.62 -2.93 -8.82
N LEU A 94 -3.78 -2.73 -9.84
CA LEU A 94 -2.90 -3.77 -10.36
C LEU A 94 -1.87 -4.25 -9.33
N ALA A 95 -1.29 -3.34 -8.54
CA ALA A 95 -0.37 -3.70 -7.46
C ALA A 95 -1.05 -4.54 -6.37
N GLY A 96 -2.27 -4.18 -5.97
CA GLY A 96 -3.05 -4.97 -5.00
C GLY A 96 -3.41 -6.36 -5.52
N ALA A 97 -3.76 -6.46 -6.80
CA ALA A 97 -4.03 -7.74 -7.46
C ALA A 97 -2.76 -8.61 -7.58
N ALA A 98 -1.64 -8.02 -7.96
CA ALA A 98 -0.33 -8.69 -8.01
C ALA A 98 0.12 -9.16 -6.63
N LEU A 99 -0.17 -8.37 -5.59
CA LEU A 99 0.12 -8.70 -4.20
C LEU A 99 -0.67 -9.95 -3.77
N GLU A 100 -1.98 -10.01 -4.01
CA GLU A 100 -2.82 -11.18 -3.64
C GLU A 100 -2.29 -12.47 -4.26
N LEU A 101 -2.07 -12.44 -5.57
CA LEU A 101 -1.67 -13.61 -6.32
C LEU A 101 -0.28 -14.10 -5.93
N SER A 102 0.62 -13.16 -5.62
CA SER A 102 1.97 -13.47 -5.16
C SER A 102 2.01 -13.90 -3.70
N TRP A 103 1.15 -13.32 -2.85
CA TRP A 103 1.14 -13.61 -1.43
C TRP A 103 0.76 -15.06 -1.15
N GLN A 104 -0.15 -15.65 -1.93
CA GLN A 104 -0.54 -17.05 -1.78
C GLN A 104 0.63 -18.02 -2.04
N VAL A 105 1.53 -17.68 -2.97
CA VAL A 105 2.65 -18.53 -3.40
C VAL A 105 3.95 -18.18 -2.66
N ALA A 106 4.08 -16.96 -2.16
CA ALA A 106 5.28 -16.48 -1.48
C ALA A 106 5.50 -17.22 -0.16
N GLY A 107 6.69 -17.81 0.00
CA GLY A 107 7.15 -18.37 1.26
C GLY A 107 7.36 -17.31 2.34
N MET A 108 7.45 -17.74 3.60
CA MET A 108 7.60 -16.87 4.77
C MET A 108 8.74 -15.85 4.63
N ILE A 109 9.89 -16.29 4.08
CA ILE A 109 11.08 -15.46 3.86
C ILE A 109 10.81 -14.34 2.84
N VAL A 110 10.15 -14.64 1.73
CA VAL A 110 9.85 -13.66 0.66
C VAL A 110 8.85 -12.62 1.16
N ARG A 111 7.83 -13.05 1.92
CA ARG A 111 6.90 -12.13 2.59
C ARG A 111 7.65 -11.22 3.55
N GLY A 112 8.53 -11.78 4.37
CA GLY A 112 9.38 -11.02 5.29
C GLY A 112 10.29 -10.01 4.59
N PHE A 113 10.90 -10.37 3.47
CA PHE A 113 11.72 -9.45 2.68
C PHE A 113 10.89 -8.28 2.12
N PHE A 114 9.70 -8.55 1.60
CA PHE A 114 8.80 -7.50 1.10
C PHE A 114 8.32 -6.57 2.23
N LEU A 115 7.86 -7.12 3.36
CA LEU A 115 7.47 -6.34 4.54
C LEU A 115 8.66 -5.56 5.10
N GLY A 116 9.83 -6.17 5.17
CA GLY A 116 11.08 -5.54 5.58
C GLY A 116 11.55 -4.43 4.64
N ASN A 117 11.04 -4.38 3.41
CA ASN A 117 11.28 -3.26 2.49
C ASN A 117 10.24 -2.15 2.67
N VAL A 118 8.95 -2.50 2.72
CA VAL A 118 7.84 -1.53 2.74
C VAL A 118 7.67 -0.86 4.11
N LEU A 119 7.79 -1.61 5.22
CA LEU A 119 7.55 -1.08 6.57
C LEU A 119 8.56 0.00 6.96
N PRO A 120 9.89 -0.18 6.77
CA PRO A 120 10.85 0.88 7.07
C PRO A 120 10.67 2.10 6.17
N MET A 121 10.32 1.91 4.89
CA MET A 121 10.03 3.05 4.01
C MET A 121 8.84 3.87 4.52
N MET A 122 7.74 3.21 4.90
CA MET A 122 6.56 3.86 5.48
C MET A 122 6.91 4.62 6.76
N MET A 123 7.77 4.05 7.61
CA MET A 123 8.25 4.68 8.84
C MET A 123 9.14 5.91 8.54
N VAL A 124 10.10 5.80 7.62
CA VAL A 124 10.98 6.91 7.24
C VAL A 124 10.19 8.07 6.62
N VAL A 125 9.22 7.78 5.75
CA VAL A 125 8.39 8.83 5.15
C VAL A 125 7.43 9.42 6.17
N GLY A 126 6.84 8.61 7.06
CA GLY A 126 6.02 9.11 8.17
C GLY A 126 6.82 10.03 9.11
N TRP A 127 8.05 9.64 9.43
CA TRP A 127 8.99 10.44 10.23
C TRP A 127 9.39 11.74 9.51
N LEU A 128 9.72 11.66 8.21
CA LEU A 128 10.05 12.82 7.38
C LEU A 128 8.88 13.82 7.35
N TYR A 129 7.64 13.36 7.30
CA TYR A 129 6.46 14.22 7.36
C TYR A 129 6.23 14.89 8.72
N ILE A 130 6.74 14.31 9.80
CA ILE A 130 6.66 14.88 11.16
C ILE A 130 7.76 15.92 11.38
N GLU A 131 8.99 15.60 10.99
CA GLU A 131 10.17 16.43 11.25
C GLU A 131 10.40 17.54 10.22
N ALA A 132 9.81 17.46 9.03
CA ALA A 132 10.02 18.48 8.00
C ALA A 132 9.43 19.85 8.42
N PRO A 133 10.26 20.88 8.66
CA PRO A 133 9.78 22.22 9.06
C PRO A 133 9.24 23.03 7.88
N VAL A 134 9.26 22.46 6.67
CA VAL A 134 8.87 23.06 5.40
C VAL A 134 7.73 22.28 4.77
N ARG A 135 6.78 22.98 4.14
CA ARG A 135 5.69 22.37 3.37
C ARG A 135 6.30 21.60 2.20
N ILE A 136 6.33 20.27 2.30
CA ILE A 136 6.87 19.42 1.22
C ILE A 136 5.87 19.34 0.06
N CYS A 137 4.57 19.45 0.36
CA CYS A 137 3.52 19.51 -0.63
C CYS A 137 3.01 20.96 -0.71
N ASN A 138 3.15 21.57 -1.89
CA ASN A 138 2.83 22.99 -2.12
C ASN A 138 1.32 23.30 -1.93
N ALA A 139 0.47 22.26 -2.02
CA ALA A 139 -0.97 22.36 -1.91
C ALA A 139 -1.53 22.19 -0.49
N TYR A 140 -0.73 21.76 0.51
CA TYR A 140 -1.26 21.33 1.81
C TYR A 140 -0.73 22.16 3.01
N LEU A 141 -1.49 22.14 4.12
CA LEU A 141 -1.11 22.79 5.39
C LEU A 141 -0.25 21.85 6.26
N THR A 142 0.69 22.44 7.00
CA THR A 142 1.65 21.73 7.87
C THR A 142 1.00 20.85 8.95
N ASN A 143 -0.19 21.21 9.44
CA ASN A 143 -0.92 20.42 10.45
C ASN A 143 -1.48 19.09 9.90
N ASP A 144 -1.84 19.03 8.61
CA ASP A 144 -2.35 17.81 8.00
C ASP A 144 -1.23 16.83 7.66
N GLN A 145 -0.04 17.36 7.41
CA GLN A 145 1.19 16.61 7.19
C GLN A 145 1.61 15.84 8.45
N LEU A 146 1.44 16.44 9.63
CA LEU A 146 1.72 15.81 10.92
C LEU A 146 0.76 14.65 11.23
N ARG A 147 -0.54 14.82 10.92
CA ARG A 147 -1.56 13.76 11.05
C ARG A 147 -1.32 12.60 10.08
N ALA A 148 -0.99 12.90 8.82
CA ALA A 148 -0.64 11.88 7.84
C ALA A 148 0.62 11.11 8.24
N GLY A 149 1.67 11.83 8.67
CA GLY A 149 2.94 11.25 9.11
C GLY A 149 2.78 10.35 10.32
N SER A 150 2.07 10.81 11.36
CA SER A 150 1.79 10.01 12.56
C SER A 150 0.91 8.78 12.27
N GLY A 151 -0.08 8.90 11.38
CA GLY A 151 -0.89 7.76 10.93
C GLY A 151 -0.08 6.70 10.17
N LEU A 152 0.79 7.13 9.25
CA LEU A 152 1.73 6.25 8.54
C LEU A 152 2.67 5.53 9.50
N LEU A 153 3.22 6.27 10.49
CA LEU A 153 4.10 5.72 11.50
C LEU A 153 3.38 4.68 12.37
N ALA A 154 2.17 4.98 12.83
CA ALA A 154 1.35 4.07 13.64
C ALA A 154 1.01 2.79 12.88
N LEU A 155 0.63 2.88 11.60
CA LEU A 155 0.37 1.72 10.76
C LEU A 155 1.64 0.88 10.51
N ALA A 156 2.78 1.52 10.27
CA ALA A 156 4.05 0.82 10.09
C ALA A 156 4.46 0.06 11.36
N VAL A 157 4.30 0.67 12.54
CA VAL A 157 4.56 0.01 13.83
C VAL A 157 3.59 -1.14 14.06
N ALA A 158 2.29 -0.91 13.90
CA ALA A 158 1.27 -1.95 14.07
C ALA A 158 1.50 -3.14 13.13
N GLY A 159 1.79 -2.88 11.84
CA GLY A 159 2.11 -3.90 10.86
C GLY A 159 3.37 -4.69 11.22
N SER A 160 4.40 -4.01 11.71
CA SER A 160 5.64 -4.66 12.18
C SER A 160 5.37 -5.59 13.37
N VAL A 161 4.60 -5.14 14.35
CA VAL A 161 4.23 -5.93 15.54
C VAL A 161 3.39 -7.14 15.15
N VAL A 162 2.35 -6.95 14.33
CA VAL A 162 1.49 -8.06 13.87
C VAL A 162 2.31 -9.11 13.11
N TRP A 163 3.23 -8.67 12.24
CA TRP A 163 4.07 -9.60 11.49
C TRP A 163 5.06 -10.36 12.40
N LEU A 164 5.70 -9.68 13.36
CA LEU A 164 6.56 -10.33 14.35
C LEU A 164 5.78 -11.35 15.18
N LEU A 165 4.59 -11.01 15.66
CA LEU A 165 3.74 -11.95 16.39
C LEU A 165 3.35 -13.16 15.52
N ALA A 166 2.98 -12.95 14.26
CA ALA A 166 2.69 -14.04 13.33
C ALA A 166 3.91 -14.94 13.09
N PHE A 167 5.11 -14.36 13.03
CA PHE A 167 6.37 -15.10 12.89
C PHE A 167 6.73 -15.91 14.14
N PHE A 168 6.56 -15.35 15.34
CA PHE A 168 6.77 -16.07 16.59
C PHE A 168 5.74 -17.19 16.80
N MET A 169 4.48 -16.97 16.41
CA MET A 169 3.45 -18.01 16.47
C MET A 169 3.74 -19.15 15.48
N SER A 170 4.21 -18.85 14.27
CA SER A 170 4.53 -19.89 13.28
C SER A 170 5.76 -20.72 13.67
N THR A 171 6.78 -20.09 14.28
CA THR A 171 7.95 -20.82 14.80
C THR A 171 7.61 -21.71 16.00
N ASN A 172 6.73 -21.28 16.89
CA ASN A 172 6.25 -22.11 18.01
C ASN A 172 5.45 -23.35 17.55
N GLN A 173 4.75 -23.27 16.41
CA GLN A 173 4.04 -24.44 15.83
C GLN A 173 5.01 -25.49 15.30
N VAL A 174 6.14 -25.07 14.71
CA VAL A 174 7.18 -26.00 14.22
C VAL A 174 7.89 -26.70 15.38
N GLY A 175 8.10 -26.02 16.51
CA GLY A 175 8.70 -26.62 17.70
C GLY A 175 7.83 -27.62 18.47
N ASN A 176 6.51 -27.65 18.24
CA ASN A 176 5.56 -28.51 18.95
C ASN A 176 5.07 -29.72 18.10
N GLY A 177 5.56 -29.87 16.87
CA GLY A 177 5.21 -30.97 15.96
C GLY A 177 6.15 -32.16 15.98
N ASP A 178 7.27 -32.07 16.72
CA ASP A 178 8.37 -33.05 16.72
C ASP A 178 8.54 -33.77 18.08
N THR A 179 7.48 -33.92 18.88
CA THR A 179 7.48 -34.74 20.10
C THR A 179 6.52 -35.93 20.01
#